data_AF-A0A2E3U945-F1
#
_entry.id   AF-A0A2E3U945-F1
#
_cell.length_a   1.000
_cell.length_b   1.000
_cell.length_c   1.000
_cell.angle_alpha   90.00
_cell.angle_beta   90.00
_cell.angle_gamma   90.00
#
_symmetry.space_group_name_H-M   'P 1'
#
loop_
_entity.id
_entity.type
_entity.pdbx_description
1 polymer ?
#
loop_
_entity_poly.entity_id
_entity_poly.type
_entity_poly.pdbx_seq_one_letter_code
_entity_poly.pdbx_strand_id
1 'polypeptide(L)' 'MLFVKSAKYLRDYKIWVSFDDGSAGEVDLDGLLKGPVFDPLKDPHYFRQFTVDPELETVVWPNGADLAPEFLKAHLRN' A
#
# COMPACT_ATOMS: atom_id res chain seq x y z
N MET A 1 17.80 1.57 -1.71
CA MET A 1 16.59 0.77 -1.48
C MET A 1 15.65 1.67 -0.69
N LEU A 2 14.37 1.72 -1.08
CA LEU A 2 13.37 2.55 -0.41
C LEU A 2 12.52 1.65 0.48
N PHE A 3 12.14 2.12 1.66
CA PHE A 3 11.37 1.33 2.63
C PHE A 3 10.14 2.08 3.12
N VAL A 4 9.03 1.37 3.34
CA VAL A 4 7.84 1.92 3.98
C VAL A 4 8.01 1.87 5.49
N LYS A 5 7.95 3.03 6.15
CA LYS A 5 8.02 3.14 7.62
C LYS A 5 6.66 3.02 8.29
N SER A 6 5.62 3.51 7.65
CA SER A 6 4.25 3.43 8.16
C SER A 6 3.25 3.63 7.03
N ALA A 7 2.07 3.03 7.20
CA ALA A 7 0.96 3.21 6.29
C ALA A 7 -0.36 3.23 7.07
N LYS A 8 -1.34 4.01 6.59
CA LYS A 8 -2.64 4.20 7.25
C LYS A 8 -3.75 4.21 6.22
N TYR A 9 -4.85 3.52 6.51
CA TYR A 9 -6.05 3.58 5.69
C TYR A 9 -6.64 4.99 5.77
N LEU A 10 -7.08 5.54 4.63
CA LEU A 10 -7.78 6.82 4.59
C LEU A 10 -9.27 6.63 4.27
N ARG A 11 -9.57 6.21 3.04
CA ARG A 11 -10.92 6.03 2.48
C ARG A 11 -10.83 5.25 1.18
N ASP A 12 -11.92 4.62 0.74
CA ASP A 12 -11.99 3.86 -0.52
C ASP A 12 -10.76 2.95 -0.73
N TYR A 13 -9.98 3.14 -1.80
CA TYR A 13 -8.70 2.47 -2.07
C TYR A 13 -7.48 3.37 -1.83
N LYS A 14 -7.62 4.37 -0.95
CA LYS A 14 -6.60 5.36 -0.63
C LYS A 14 -5.93 5.06 0.69
N ILE A 15 -4.61 5.09 0.67
CA ILE A 15 -3.76 4.92 1.85
C ILE A 15 -2.82 6.10 1.97
N TRP A 16 -2.43 6.43 3.19
CA TRP A 16 -1.30 7.31 3.44
C TRP A 16 -0.06 6.45 3.71
N VAL A 17 1.09 6.83 3.18
CA VAL A 17 2.35 6.09 3.32
C VAL A 17 3.47 7.06 3.68
N SER A 18 4.39 6.65 4.57
CA SER A 18 5.66 7.34 4.82
C SER A 18 6.84 6.43 4.52
N PHE A 19 7.90 6.99 3.94
CA PHE A 19 9.11 6.28 3.57
C PHE A 19 10.30 6.64 4.48
N ASP A 20 11.37 5.84 4.39
CA ASP A 20 12.63 6.06 5.11
C ASP A 20 13.42 7.28 4.62
N ASP A 21 13.19 7.72 3.38
CA ASP A 21 13.75 8.96 2.82
C ASP A 21 13.07 10.26 3.33
N GLY A 22 12.11 10.14 4.24
CA GLY A 22 11.37 11.25 4.84
C GLY A 22 10.18 11.75 4.01
N SER A 23 9.96 11.22 2.80
CA SER A 23 8.76 11.53 2.04
C SER A 23 7.52 10.82 2.59
N ALA A 24 6.36 11.44 2.41
CA ALA A 24 5.08 10.84 2.79
C ALA A 24 3.92 11.49 2.03
N GLY A 25 2.79 10.80 1.91
CA GLY A 25 1.64 11.30 1.15
C GLY A 25 0.52 10.29 0.95
N GLU A 26 -0.54 10.73 0.28
CA GLU A 26 -1.68 9.89 -0.12
C GLU A 26 -1.30 9.11 -1.39
N VAL A 27 -1.64 7.82 -1.44
CA VAL A 27 -1.56 6.96 -2.62
C VAL A 27 -2.97 6.47 -2.94
N ASP A 28 -3.38 6.68 -4.19
CA ASP A 28 -4.68 6.27 -4.73
C ASP A 28 -4.50 4.96 -5.52
N LEU A 29 -4.96 3.84 -4.95
CA LEU A 29 -4.75 2.50 -5.53
C LEU A 29 -5.94 2.03 -6.39
N ASP A 30 -6.96 2.87 -6.57
CA ASP A 30 -8.13 2.51 -7.37
C ASP A 30 -7.74 2.20 -8.82
N GLY A 31 -8.23 1.07 -9.34
CA GLY A 31 -7.93 0.58 -10.69
C GLY A 31 -6.47 0.13 -10.95
N LEU A 32 -5.58 0.23 -9.96
CA LEU A 32 -4.16 -0.15 -10.11
C LEU A 32 -3.88 -1.62 -9.78
N LEU A 33 -4.68 -2.21 -8.89
CA LEU A 33 -4.46 -3.55 -8.35
C LEU A 33 -5.04 -4.61 -9.29
N LYS A 34 -4.20 -5.19 -10.17
CA LYS A 34 -4.63 -6.09 -11.25
C LYS A 34 -4.02 -7.47 -11.13
N GLY A 35 -4.87 -8.49 -11.24
CA GLY A 35 -4.48 -9.90 -11.26
C GLY A 35 -5.11 -10.69 -10.11
N PRO A 36 -5.07 -12.04 -10.16
CA PRO A 36 -5.82 -12.89 -9.24
C PRO A 36 -5.46 -12.68 -7.76
N VAL A 37 -4.18 -12.36 -7.47
CA VAL A 37 -3.72 -12.08 -6.10
C VAL A 37 -4.35 -10.81 -5.51
N PHE A 38 -4.79 -9.87 -6.36
CA PHE A 38 -5.40 -8.62 -5.92
C PHE A 38 -6.93 -8.64 -5.98
N ASP A 39 -7.55 -9.70 -6.52
CA ASP A 39 -9.02 -9.80 -6.60
C ASP A 39 -9.72 -9.65 -5.23
N PRO A 40 -9.22 -10.24 -4.13
CA PRO A 40 -9.80 -10.01 -2.80
C PRO A 40 -9.77 -8.55 -2.36
N LEU A 41 -8.82 -7.76 -2.86
CA LEU A 41 -8.69 -6.33 -2.50
C LEU A 41 -9.77 -5.46 -3.12
N LYS A 42 -10.62 -6.00 -4.02
CA LYS A 42 -11.82 -5.30 -4.51
C LYS A 42 -12.86 -5.11 -3.40
N ASP A 43 -12.84 -5.93 -2.34
CA ASP A 43 -13.66 -5.67 -1.15
C ASP A 43 -12.99 -4.61 -0.27
N PRO A 44 -13.60 -3.43 -0.04
CA PRO A 44 -13.04 -2.40 0.83
C PRO A 44 -12.76 -2.87 2.26
N HIS A 45 -13.53 -3.84 2.79
CA HIS A 45 -13.29 -4.39 4.12
C HIS A 45 -12.01 -5.22 4.17
N TYR A 46 -11.72 -5.96 3.10
CA TYR A 46 -10.49 -6.73 2.98
C TYR A 46 -9.30 -5.83 2.66
N PHE A 47 -9.49 -4.86 1.78
CA PHE A 47 -8.48 -3.85 1.45
C PHE A 47 -7.95 -3.12 2.70
N ARG A 48 -8.81 -2.81 3.67
CA ARG A 48 -8.42 -2.14 4.93
C ARG A 48 -7.51 -2.97 5.84
N GLN A 49 -7.33 -4.25 5.59
CA GLN A 49 -6.58 -5.17 6.45
C GLN A 49 -5.07 -5.15 6.20
N PHE A 50 -4.58 -4.24 5.35
CA PHE A 50 -3.15 -4.17 5.10
C PHE A 50 -2.35 -3.81 6.36
N THR A 51 -1.12 -4.29 6.42
CA THR A 51 -0.13 -3.92 7.42
C THR A 51 1.18 -3.56 6.75
N VAL A 52 2.08 -2.89 7.49
CA VAL A 52 3.49 -2.80 7.06
C VAL A 52 4.21 -4.01 7.60
N ASP A 53 4.76 -4.83 6.73
CA ASP A 53 5.53 -6.00 7.09
C ASP A 53 6.95 -5.59 7.57
N PRO A 54 7.42 -6.08 8.72
CA PRO A 54 8.72 -5.67 9.27
C PRO A 54 9.92 -6.32 8.55
N GLU A 55 9.72 -7.40 7.79
CA GLU A 55 10.79 -8.09 7.05
C GLU A 55 10.87 -7.60 5.60
N LEU A 56 9.71 -7.44 4.94
CA LEU A 56 9.61 -6.92 3.57
C LEU A 56 9.68 -5.38 3.52
N GLU A 57 9.49 -4.70 4.65
CA GLU A 57 9.49 -3.24 4.79
C GLU A 57 8.54 -2.54 3.80
N THR A 58 7.38 -3.16 3.55
CA THR A 58 6.35 -2.64 2.65
C THR A 58 4.92 -3.01 3.08
N VAL A 59 3.91 -2.48 2.37
CA VAL A 59 2.50 -2.82 2.61
C VAL A 59 2.17 -4.21 2.10
N VAL A 60 1.52 -5.00 2.95
CA VAL A 60 1.09 -6.38 2.66
C VAL A 60 -0.35 -6.60 3.09
N TRP A 61 -1.04 -7.54 2.44
CA TRP A 61 -2.39 -8.00 2.81
C TRP A 61 -2.37 -9.45 3.31
N PRO A 62 -3.41 -9.91 4.03
CA PRO A 62 -3.45 -11.27 4.60
C PRO A 62 -3.37 -12.41 3.59
N ASN A 63 -3.65 -12.17 2.31
CA ASN A 63 -3.49 -13.15 1.23
C ASN A 63 -2.07 -13.18 0.63
N GLY A 64 -1.13 -12.43 1.20
CA GLY A 64 0.25 -12.35 0.73
C GLY A 64 0.45 -11.41 -0.45
N ALA A 65 -0.56 -10.63 -0.85
CA ALA A 65 -0.36 -9.54 -1.80
C ALA A 65 0.51 -8.46 -1.15
N ASP A 66 1.48 -7.93 -1.88
CA ASP A 66 2.32 -6.81 -1.46
C ASP A 66 2.40 -5.77 -2.58
N LEU A 67 2.86 -4.56 -2.23
CA LEU A 67 3.23 -3.54 -3.21
C LEU A 67 4.64 -3.07 -2.92
N ALA A 68 5.54 -3.10 -3.91
CA ALA A 68 6.90 -2.60 -3.73
C ALA A 68 6.90 -1.10 -3.30
N PRO A 69 7.82 -0.68 -2.41
CA PRO A 69 7.93 0.73 -1.98
C PRO A 69 8.05 1.72 -3.15
N GLU A 70 8.79 1.36 -4.20
CA GLU A 70 8.97 2.17 -5.40
C GLU A 70 7.66 2.37 -6.17
N PHE A 71 6.80 1.35 -6.21
CA PHE A 71 5.47 1.46 -6.83
C PHE A 71 4.61 2.46 -6.07
N LEU A 72 4.60 2.40 -4.74
CA LEU A 72 3.88 3.36 -3.90
C LEU A 72 4.42 4.77 -4.07
N LYS A 73 5.76 4.92 -4.09
CA LYS A 73 6.44 6.20 -4.28
C LYS A 73 6.09 6.87 -5.61
N ALA A 74 5.99 6.09 -6.69
CA ALA A 74 5.63 6.60 -8.01
C ALA A 74 4.19 7.16 -8.09
N HIS A 75 3.31 6.76 -7.18
CA HIS A 75 1.90 7.17 -7.13
C HIS A 75 1.60 8.13 -5.96
N LEU A 76 2.62 8.59 -5.25
CA LEU A 76 2.49 9.51 -4.12
C LEU A 76 1.95 10.86 -4.57
N ARG A 77 0.92 11.36 -3.88
CA ARG A 77 0.36 12.71 -4.07
C ARG A 77 0.61 13.55 -2.82
N ASN A 78 1.07 14.77 -3.03
CA ASN A 78 1.32 15.79 -2.00
C ASN A 78 0.16 16.78 -1.91
#